data_AF-A0A358HQR1-F1
#
_entry.id   AF-A0A358HQR1-F1
#
_cell.length_a   1.000
_cell.length_b   1.000
_cell.length_c   1.000
_cell.angle_alpha   90.00
_cell.angle_beta   90.00
_cell.angle_gamma   90.00
#
_symmetry.space_group_name_H-M   'P 1'
#
loop_
_entity.id
_entity.type
_entity.pdbx_description
1 polymer ?
#
loop_
_entity_poly.entity_id
_entity_poly.type
_entity_poly.pdbx_seq_one_letter_code
_entity_poly.pdbx_strand_id
1 'polypeptide(L)'
;MNEHAAHTYKQQQVNTASPAKMVFMLYEKILSRLQEAQSAIERKDIQARCNANSNAQELIAHLSKTLDMDQGGEIAFNLEQLYTHCLIRLMDVDRHNDAQAAEEVIELLRPIRDSWYVLSEKSEGELRQAIMAVQKGRPAQPTGERKQASDETPAPAKSTLSISA
;
A
#
# COMPACT_ATOMS: atom_id res chain seq x y z
N MET A 1 -3.88 31.87 14.57
CA MET A 1 -5.03 30.94 14.56
C MET A 1 -4.91 29.92 13.41
N ASN A 2 -3.78 29.22 13.27
CA ASN A 2 -3.61 28.17 12.24
C ASN A 2 -2.73 26.96 12.70
N GLU A 3 -2.36 26.86 13.98
CA GLU A 3 -1.55 25.73 14.48
C GLU A 3 -2.37 24.45 14.69
N HIS A 4 -3.67 24.56 15.03
CA HIS A 4 -4.53 23.39 15.20
C HIS A 4 -4.82 22.69 13.87
N ALA A 5 -4.98 23.41 12.75
CA ALA A 5 -5.19 22.78 11.45
C ALA A 5 -3.98 21.94 10.99
N ALA A 6 -2.76 22.44 11.16
CA ALA A 6 -1.54 21.71 10.82
C ALA A 6 -1.33 20.48 11.73
N HIS A 7 -1.74 20.54 12.99
CA HIS A 7 -1.66 19.41 13.93
C HIS A 7 -2.71 18.33 13.61
N THR A 8 -3.95 18.72 13.30
CA THR A 8 -5.01 17.79 12.88
C THR A 8 -4.68 17.10 11.55
N TYR A 9 -4.11 17.82 10.56
CA TYR A 9 -3.64 17.22 9.31
C TYR A 9 -2.47 16.24 9.52
N LYS A 10 -1.55 16.53 10.46
CA LYS A 10 -0.46 15.61 10.82
C LYS A 10 -0.96 14.36 11.55
N GLN A 11 -1.93 14.49 12.44
CA GLN A 11 -2.53 13.34 13.13
C GLN A 11 -3.35 12.46 12.18
N GLN A 12 -4.02 13.04 11.18
CA GLN A 12 -4.76 12.26 10.17
C GLN A 12 -3.84 11.42 9.26
N GLN A 13 -2.62 11.88 8.95
CA GLN A 13 -1.63 11.06 8.24
C GLN A 13 -1.18 9.83 9.04
N VAL A 14 -1.22 9.88 10.38
CA VAL A 14 -0.80 8.77 11.26
C VAL A 14 -1.89 7.71 11.43
N ASN A 15 -3.16 8.06 11.20
CA ASN A 15 -4.31 7.16 11.40
C ASN A 15 -4.76 6.40 10.14
N THR A 16 -4.07 6.55 9.01
CA THR A 16 -4.43 5.84 7.78
C THR A 16 -3.41 4.73 7.55
N ALA A 17 -3.87 3.48 7.50
CA ALA A 17 -3.02 2.35 7.13
C ALA A 17 -2.39 2.62 5.75
N SER A 18 -1.10 2.30 5.58
CA SER A 18 -0.46 2.42 4.26
C SER A 18 -1.21 1.54 3.25
N PRO A 19 -1.18 1.86 1.94
CA PRO A 19 -1.82 1.03 0.92
C PRO A 19 -1.40 -0.44 1.00
N ALA A 20 -0.10 -0.71 1.24
CA ALA A 20 0.42 -2.05 1.45
C ALA A 20 -0.19 -2.74 2.68
N LYS A 21 -0.38 -2.01 3.79
CA LYS A 21 -1.04 -2.53 5.00
C LYS A 21 -2.51 -2.86 4.76
N MET A 22 -3.22 -2.04 3.98
CA MET A 22 -4.61 -2.31 3.61
C MET A 22 -4.74 -3.62 2.81
N VAL A 23 -3.86 -3.82 1.81
CA VAL A 23 -3.84 -5.06 1.03
C VAL A 23 -3.49 -6.25 1.92
N PHE A 24 -2.47 -6.15 2.76
CA PHE A 24 -2.14 -7.19 3.75
C PHE A 24 -3.35 -7.57 4.62
N MET A 25 -4.08 -6.58 5.15
CA MET A 25 -5.28 -6.85 5.98
C MET A 25 -6.42 -7.50 5.19
N LEU A 26 -6.58 -7.19 3.89
CA LEU A 26 -7.54 -7.87 3.03
C LEU A 26 -7.19 -9.36 2.87
N TYR A 27 -5.91 -9.67 2.65
CA TYR A 27 -5.44 -11.05 2.61
C TYR A 27 -5.67 -11.79 3.93
N GLU A 28 -5.34 -11.17 5.07
CA GLU A 28 -5.62 -11.75 6.40
C GLU A 28 -7.10 -12.08 6.57
N LYS A 29 -7.99 -11.17 6.14
CA LYS A 29 -9.42 -11.39 6.20
C LYS A 29 -9.88 -12.54 5.30
N ILE A 30 -9.33 -12.65 4.09
CA ILE A 30 -9.62 -13.78 3.18
C ILE A 30 -9.22 -15.10 3.84
N LEU A 31 -7.99 -15.21 4.33
CA LEU A 31 -7.49 -16.43 4.97
C LEU A 31 -8.34 -16.82 6.19
N SER A 32 -8.68 -15.84 7.04
CA SER A 32 -9.55 -16.07 8.20
C SER A 32 -10.94 -16.58 7.80
N ARG A 33 -11.53 -16.06 6.71
CA ARG A 33 -12.83 -16.54 6.21
C ARG A 33 -12.76 -17.96 5.66
N LEU A 34 -11.68 -18.32 4.99
CA LEU A 34 -11.48 -19.69 4.51
C LEU A 34 -11.32 -20.68 5.67
N GLN A 35 -10.58 -20.31 6.72
CA GLN A 35 -10.48 -21.10 7.96
C GLN A 35 -11.83 -21.26 8.67
N GLU A 36 -12.65 -20.19 8.69
CA GLU A 36 -14.01 -20.24 9.22
C GLU A 36 -14.91 -21.19 8.39
N ALA A 37 -14.77 -21.17 7.07
CA ALA A 37 -15.49 -22.09 6.18
C ALA A 37 -15.09 -23.56 6.43
N GLN A 38 -13.79 -23.85 6.60
CA GLN A 38 -13.30 -25.19 6.98
C GLN A 38 -13.90 -25.65 8.31
N SER A 39 -13.82 -24.79 9.34
CA SER A 39 -14.38 -25.09 10.66
C SER A 39 -15.90 -25.30 10.63
N ALA A 40 -16.62 -24.57 9.77
CA ALA A 40 -18.06 -24.72 9.59
C ALA A 40 -18.42 -26.04 8.89
N ILE A 41 -17.60 -26.50 7.93
CA ILE A 41 -17.75 -27.83 7.30
C ILE A 41 -17.63 -28.93 8.36
N GLU A 42 -16.62 -28.87 9.23
CA GLU A 42 -16.43 -29.85 10.31
C GLU A 42 -17.65 -29.93 11.24
N ARG A 43 -18.23 -28.77 11.56
CA ARG A 43 -19.45 -28.67 12.39
C ARG A 43 -20.75 -28.97 11.64
N LYS A 44 -20.68 -29.24 10.32
CA LYS A 44 -21.84 -29.40 9.43
C LYS A 44 -22.78 -28.19 9.42
N ASP A 45 -22.24 -27.00 9.68
CA ASP A 45 -22.97 -25.74 9.65
C ASP A 45 -22.94 -25.15 8.24
N ILE A 46 -23.97 -25.49 7.46
CA ILE A 46 -24.07 -25.12 6.05
C ILE A 46 -24.15 -23.59 5.89
N GLN A 47 -24.92 -22.92 6.75
CA GLN A 47 -25.11 -21.47 6.64
C GLN A 47 -23.82 -20.72 6.95
N ALA A 48 -23.12 -21.09 8.02
CA ALA A 48 -21.84 -20.48 8.37
C ALA A 48 -20.79 -20.73 7.28
N ARG A 49 -20.72 -21.95 6.73
CA ARG A 49 -19.83 -22.29 5.62
C ARG A 49 -20.11 -21.40 4.40
N CYS A 50 -21.36 -21.36 3.92
CA CYS A 50 -21.72 -20.57 2.74
C CYS A 50 -21.41 -19.09 2.95
N ASN A 51 -21.78 -18.53 4.10
CA ASN A 51 -21.50 -17.13 4.42
C ASN A 51 -20.00 -16.84 4.41
N ALA A 52 -19.19 -17.67 5.09
CA ALA A 52 -17.75 -17.47 5.15
C ALA A 52 -17.10 -17.60 3.76
N ASN A 53 -17.49 -18.61 2.98
CA ASN A 53 -16.97 -18.84 1.63
C ASN A 53 -17.35 -17.72 0.66
N SER A 54 -18.61 -17.27 0.64
CA SER A 54 -19.04 -16.12 -0.16
C SER A 54 -18.26 -14.84 0.19
N ASN A 55 -18.04 -14.57 1.48
CA ASN A 55 -17.23 -13.43 1.90
C ASN A 55 -15.79 -13.52 1.38
N ALA A 56 -15.18 -14.70 1.39
CA ALA A 56 -13.83 -14.90 0.85
C ALA A 56 -13.81 -14.67 -0.68
N GLN A 57 -14.78 -15.23 -1.41
CA GLN A 57 -14.92 -15.03 -2.86
C GLN A 57 -15.10 -13.55 -3.23
N GLU A 58 -15.93 -12.81 -2.50
CA GLU A 58 -16.14 -11.37 -2.73
C GLU A 58 -14.86 -10.56 -2.56
N LEU A 59 -14.07 -10.86 -1.52
CA LEU A 59 -12.80 -10.18 -1.26
C LEU A 59 -11.74 -10.51 -2.32
N ILE A 60 -11.66 -11.77 -2.76
CA ILE A 60 -10.76 -12.18 -3.87
C ILE A 60 -11.18 -11.50 -5.17
N ALA A 61 -12.47 -11.47 -5.49
CA ALA A 61 -12.99 -10.78 -6.66
C ALA A 61 -12.75 -9.26 -6.60
N HIS A 62 -12.79 -8.66 -5.41
CA HIS A 62 -12.42 -7.27 -5.21
C HIS A 62 -10.93 -7.03 -5.51
N LEU A 63 -10.03 -7.87 -4.98
CA LEU A 63 -8.59 -7.78 -5.27
C LEU A 63 -8.31 -7.89 -6.78
N SER A 64 -8.93 -8.85 -7.46
CA SER A 64 -8.82 -9.01 -8.92
C SER A 64 -9.21 -7.73 -9.67
N LYS A 65 -10.33 -7.10 -9.30
CA LYS A 65 -10.79 -5.83 -9.92
C LYS A 65 -9.89 -4.63 -9.65
N THR A 66 -9.06 -4.69 -8.61
CA THR A 66 -8.13 -3.60 -8.25
C THR A 66 -6.75 -3.73 -8.89
N LEU A 67 -6.48 -4.80 -9.64
CA LEU A 67 -5.22 -4.96 -10.35
C LEU A 67 -5.09 -3.91 -11.47
N ASP A 68 -3.97 -3.19 -11.49
CA ASP A 68 -3.60 -2.32 -12.59
C ASP A 68 -2.97 -3.18 -13.70
N MET A 69 -3.77 -3.53 -14.71
CA MET A 69 -3.34 -4.36 -15.83
C MET A 69 -2.41 -3.61 -16.80
N ASP A 70 -2.48 -2.28 -16.83
CA ASP A 70 -1.68 -1.46 -17.74
C ASP A 70 -0.25 -1.29 -17.22
N GLN A 71 -0.09 -1.01 -15.92
CA GLN A 71 1.21 -0.80 -15.29
C GLN A 71 1.79 -2.06 -14.62
N GLY A 72 0.94 -3.02 -14.23
CA GLY A 72 1.35 -4.21 -13.49
C GLY A 72 1.96 -5.33 -14.35
N GLY A 73 1.79 -5.27 -15.67
CA GLY A 73 2.40 -6.20 -16.63
C GLY A 73 2.20 -7.67 -16.28
N GLU A 74 3.27 -8.46 -16.36
CA GLU A 74 3.25 -9.91 -16.09
C GLU A 74 2.79 -10.26 -14.66
N ILE A 75 3.09 -9.41 -13.67
CA ILE A 75 2.70 -9.66 -12.27
C ILE A 75 1.19 -9.55 -12.12
N ALA A 76 0.57 -8.51 -12.68
CA ALA A 76 -0.88 -8.34 -12.62
C ALA A 76 -1.60 -9.48 -13.36
N PHE A 77 -1.08 -9.90 -14.51
CA PHE A 77 -1.61 -11.04 -15.25
C PHE A 77 -1.55 -12.35 -14.44
N ASN A 78 -0.40 -12.65 -13.83
CA ASN A 78 -0.23 -13.86 -13.02
C ASN A 78 -1.13 -13.86 -11.77
N LEU A 79 -1.33 -12.69 -11.14
CA LEU A 79 -2.25 -12.54 -10.01
C LEU A 79 -3.71 -12.72 -10.42
N GLU A 80 -4.12 -12.18 -11.56
CA GLU A 80 -5.48 -12.38 -12.08
C GLU A 80 -5.76 -13.88 -12.31
N GLN A 81 -4.84 -14.58 -12.97
CA GLN A 81 -4.97 -16.01 -13.24
C GLN A 81 -5.05 -16.82 -11.95
N LEU A 82 -4.24 -16.46 -10.94
CA LEU A 82 -4.29 -17.07 -9.62
C LEU A 82 -5.63 -16.84 -8.93
N TYR A 83 -6.12 -15.60 -8.91
CA TYR A 83 -7.41 -15.28 -8.29
C TYR A 83 -8.57 -16.00 -8.98
N THR A 84 -8.55 -16.06 -10.31
CA THR A 84 -9.53 -16.83 -11.11
C THR A 84 -9.50 -18.31 -10.73
N HIS A 85 -8.31 -18.91 -10.61
CA HIS A 85 -8.17 -20.28 -10.13
C HIS A 85 -8.73 -20.47 -8.72
N CYS A 86 -8.42 -19.56 -7.80
CA CYS A 86 -8.95 -19.60 -6.43
C CYS A 86 -10.49 -19.57 -6.42
N LEU A 87 -11.11 -18.66 -7.17
CA LEU A 87 -12.57 -18.54 -7.23
C LEU A 87 -13.23 -19.82 -7.77
N ILE A 88 -12.64 -20.44 -8.80
CA ILE A 88 -13.11 -21.72 -9.34
C ILE A 88 -13.01 -22.81 -8.26
N ARG A 89 -11.86 -22.90 -7.55
CA ARG A 89 -11.67 -23.93 -6.53
C ARG A 89 -12.63 -23.76 -5.35
N LEU A 90 -12.93 -22.52 -4.95
CA LEU A 90 -13.91 -22.24 -3.89
C LEU A 90 -15.36 -22.64 -4.25
N MET A 91 -15.67 -22.94 -5.51
CA MET A 91 -16.98 -23.52 -5.85
C MET A 91 -17.15 -24.93 -5.28
N ASP A 92 -16.06 -25.68 -5.07
CA ASP A 92 -16.12 -27.02 -4.48
C ASP A 92 -16.41 -26.99 -2.98
N VAL A 93 -16.02 -25.90 -2.29
CA VAL A 93 -16.41 -25.66 -0.91
C VAL A 93 -17.94 -25.63 -0.79
N ASP A 94 -18.61 -24.90 -1.69
CA ASP A 94 -20.08 -24.75 -1.68
C ASP A 94 -20.80 -26.01 -2.17
N ARG A 95 -20.31 -26.62 -3.24
CA ARG A 95 -20.99 -27.75 -3.92
C ARG A 95 -20.77 -29.08 -3.22
N HIS A 96 -19.59 -29.29 -2.66
CA HIS A 96 -19.15 -30.60 -2.17
C HIS A 96 -18.83 -30.62 -0.67
N ASN A 97 -18.92 -29.49 0.03
CA ASN A 97 -18.39 -29.34 1.40
C ASN A 97 -16.89 -29.70 1.46
N ASP A 98 -16.15 -29.41 0.40
CA ASP A 98 -14.74 -29.77 0.29
C ASP A 98 -13.86 -28.79 1.10
N ALA A 99 -13.46 -29.19 2.31
CA ALA A 99 -12.56 -28.39 3.15
C ALA A 99 -11.13 -28.31 2.59
N GLN A 100 -10.73 -29.30 1.77
CA GLN A 100 -9.43 -29.30 1.10
C GLN A 100 -9.37 -28.21 0.02
N ALA A 101 -10.50 -27.92 -0.63
CA ALA A 101 -10.60 -26.80 -1.58
C ALA A 101 -10.27 -25.45 -0.94
N ALA A 102 -10.75 -25.22 0.29
CA ALA A 102 -10.41 -24.01 1.04
C ALA A 102 -8.93 -24.00 1.46
N GLU A 103 -8.38 -25.16 1.85
CA GLU A 103 -6.96 -25.29 2.23
C GLU A 103 -6.02 -24.98 1.06
N GLU A 104 -6.29 -25.50 -0.13
CA GLU A 104 -5.49 -25.24 -1.33
C GLU A 104 -5.44 -23.73 -1.64
N VAL A 105 -6.56 -23.03 -1.51
CA VAL A 105 -6.62 -21.57 -1.72
C VAL A 105 -5.86 -20.83 -0.62
N ILE A 106 -5.95 -21.27 0.63
CA ILE A 106 -5.15 -20.70 1.74
C ILE A 106 -3.65 -20.80 1.41
N GLU A 107 -3.19 -21.97 0.99
CA GLU A 107 -1.77 -22.19 0.69
C GLU A 107 -1.28 -21.41 -0.53
N LEU A 108 -2.15 -21.16 -1.51
CA LEU A 108 -1.84 -20.29 -2.66
C LEU A 108 -1.72 -18.81 -2.27
N LEU A 109 -2.58 -18.32 -1.38
CA LEU A 109 -2.64 -16.89 -1.03
C LEU A 109 -1.67 -16.52 0.11
N ARG A 110 -1.28 -17.47 0.96
CA ARG A 110 -0.39 -17.23 2.12
C ARG A 110 0.95 -16.58 1.74
N PRO A 111 1.71 -17.05 0.72
CA PRO A 111 2.98 -16.43 0.35
C PRO A 111 2.82 -14.99 -0.15
N ILE A 112 1.69 -14.67 -0.79
CA ILE A 112 1.40 -13.32 -1.29
C ILE A 112 1.06 -12.40 -0.13
N ARG A 113 0.25 -12.88 0.82
CA ARG A 113 -0.01 -12.20 2.09
C ARG A 113 1.31 -11.88 2.82
N ASP A 114 2.22 -12.84 2.91
CA ASP A 114 3.52 -12.67 3.56
C ASP A 114 4.37 -11.60 2.85
N SER A 115 4.32 -11.56 1.52
CA SER A 115 5.00 -10.52 0.72
C SER A 115 4.44 -9.12 1.04
N TRP A 116 3.12 -8.99 1.13
CA TRP A 116 2.47 -7.73 1.52
C TRP A 116 2.76 -7.34 2.97
N TYR A 117 2.90 -8.30 3.87
CA TYR A 117 3.32 -8.05 5.24
C TYR A 117 4.68 -7.36 5.28
N VAL A 118 5.68 -7.91 4.59
CA VAL A 118 7.04 -7.33 4.52
C VAL A 118 7.02 -5.91 3.96
N LEU A 119 6.26 -5.67 2.88
CA LEU A 119 6.09 -4.32 2.32
C LEU A 119 5.43 -3.36 3.31
N SER A 120 4.43 -3.83 4.05
CA SER A 120 3.73 -3.01 5.05
C SER A 120 4.66 -2.58 6.19
N GLU A 121 5.49 -3.49 6.71
CA GLU A 121 6.46 -3.20 7.77
C GLU A 121 7.53 -2.22 7.29
N LYS A 122 8.00 -2.37 6.05
CA LYS A 122 8.98 -1.44 5.46
C LYS A 122 8.41 -0.02 5.35
N SER A 123 7.20 0.13 4.80
CA SER A 123 6.55 1.45 4.67
C SER A 123 6.28 2.09 6.03
N GLU A 124 5.86 1.32 7.04
CA GLU A 124 5.68 1.83 8.40
C GLU A 124 7.01 2.26 9.04
N GLY A 125 8.08 1.51 8.83
CA GLY A 125 9.42 1.85 9.30
C GLY A 125 9.94 3.16 8.70
N GLU A 126 9.78 3.35 7.39
CA GLU A 126 10.15 4.58 6.68
C GLU A 126 9.35 5.79 7.20
N LEU A 127 8.04 5.64 7.38
CA LEU A 127 7.18 6.69 7.94
C LEU A 127 7.60 7.07 9.36
N ARG A 128 7.88 6.08 10.22
CA ARG A 128 8.36 6.31 11.60
C ARG A 128 9.68 7.06 11.60
N GLN A 129 10.64 6.68 10.75
CA GLN A 129 11.93 7.36 10.62
C GLN A 129 11.77 8.81 10.17
N ALA A 130 10.90 9.07 9.19
CA ALA A 130 10.60 10.41 8.71
C ALA A 130 10.02 11.30 9.82
N ILE A 131 9.06 10.78 10.60
CA ILE A 131 8.48 11.50 11.75
C ILE A 131 9.55 11.82 12.80
N MET A 132 10.41 10.87 13.15
CA MET A 132 11.50 11.08 14.11
C MET A 132 12.53 12.11 13.62
N ALA A 133 12.85 12.12 12.31
CA ALA A 133 13.77 13.09 11.72
C ALA A 133 13.20 14.53 11.76
N VAL A 134 11.91 14.70 11.50
CA VAL A 134 11.22 15.99 11.60
C VAL A 134 11.16 16.49 13.05
N GLN A 135 10.94 15.60 14.02
CA GLN A 135 10.91 15.97 15.45
C GLN A 135 12.29 16.36 16.00
N LYS A 136 13.38 15.85 15.44
CA LYS A 136 14.76 16.19 15.82
C LYS A 136 15.28 17.50 15.21
N GLY A 137 14.47 18.25 14.44
CA GLY A 137 14.81 19.62 14.05
C GLY A 137 15.96 19.77 13.05
N ARG A 138 16.16 18.81 12.13
CA ARG A 138 17.15 18.97 11.05
C ARG A 138 16.43 19.29 9.72
N PRO A 139 16.59 20.49 9.14
CA PRO A 139 16.05 20.75 7.81
C PRO A 139 16.83 19.88 6.82
N ALA A 140 16.13 19.01 6.09
CA ALA A 140 16.66 18.37 4.90
C ALA A 140 16.79 19.44 3.81
N GLN A 141 17.97 20.06 3.70
CA GLN A 141 18.30 20.85 2.52
C GLN A 141 18.48 19.91 1.33
N PRO A 142 17.78 20.11 0.20
CA PRO A 142 18.14 19.47 -1.04
C PRO A 142 19.47 20.09 -1.51
N THR A 143 20.44 19.23 -1.81
CA THR A 143 21.73 19.58 -2.38
C THR A 143 21.54 20.29 -3.73
N GLY A 144 21.64 21.62 -3.71
CA GLY A 144 21.68 22.45 -4.90
C GLY A 144 22.77 23.50 -4.69
N GLU A 145 23.97 23.20 -5.18
CA GLU A 145 25.08 24.15 -5.19
C GLU A 145 24.68 25.40 -5.99
N ARG A 146 24.62 26.55 -5.33
CA ARG A 146 24.67 27.87 -5.99
C ARG A 146 25.75 28.70 -5.30
N LYS A 147 26.94 28.76 -5.91
CA LYS A 147 28.00 29.69 -5.53
C LYS A 147 27.51 31.13 -5.78
N GLN A 148 27.59 31.97 -4.76
CA GLN A 148 27.54 33.43 -4.82
C GLN A 148 28.85 34.00 -4.25
N ALA A 149 29.40 35.00 -4.94
CA ALA A 149 30.33 36.01 -4.42
C ALA A 149 29.87 37.33 -5.07
N SER A 150 29.21 38.25 -4.35
CA SER A 150 29.77 39.43 -3.63
C SER A 150 30.66 40.31 -4.53
N ASP A 151 30.50 41.62 -4.68
CA ASP A 151 30.18 42.62 -3.65
C ASP A 151 29.91 44.04 -4.24
N GLU A 152 29.21 44.87 -3.45
CA GLU A 152 29.16 46.35 -3.35
C GLU A 152 28.98 47.35 -4.54
N THR A 153 28.03 48.28 -4.34
CA THR A 153 27.83 49.62 -4.97
C THR A 153 28.20 50.72 -3.92
N PRO A 154 28.20 52.08 -4.13
CA PRO A 154 28.08 52.92 -5.36
C PRO A 154 28.92 54.26 -5.46
N ALA A 155 29.15 54.74 -6.71
CA ALA A 155 29.19 56.15 -7.24
C ALA A 155 30.19 57.25 -6.72
N PRO A 156 30.38 58.46 -7.36
CA PRO A 156 30.10 58.96 -8.74
C PRO A 156 31.23 59.78 -9.47
N ALA A 157 31.07 59.94 -10.80
CA ALA A 157 31.40 61.07 -11.72
C ALA A 157 32.81 61.72 -11.86
N LYS A 158 33.39 61.70 -13.08
CA LYS A 158 33.67 62.84 -14.03
C LYS A 158 34.82 62.53 -15.04
N SER A 159 34.79 63.25 -16.18
CA SER A 159 35.86 63.51 -17.18
C SER A 159 35.97 62.53 -18.37
N THR A 160 35.40 62.82 -19.56
CA THR A 160 35.84 63.67 -20.69
C THR A 160 36.73 62.98 -21.74
N LEU A 161 36.40 63.25 -23.02
CA LEU A 161 37.13 63.05 -24.30
C LEU A 161 37.04 61.64 -24.92
N SER A 162 36.25 61.41 -25.97
CA SER A 162 36.43 61.81 -27.40
C SER A 162 37.51 61.00 -28.11
N ILE A 163 37.12 60.22 -29.14
CA ILE A 163 37.71 60.19 -30.49
C ILE A 163 36.83 59.32 -31.40
N SER A 164 36.45 59.91 -32.52
CA SER A 164 35.69 59.37 -33.64
C SER A 164 36.55 58.51 -34.57
N ALA A 165 35.93 57.52 -35.24
CA ALA A 165 35.85 57.37 -36.70
C ALA A 165 35.06 56.10 -37.04
#